data_AF-A0AAD0YJL3-F1
#
_entry.id   AF-A0AAD0YJL3-F1
#
_cell.length_a   1.000
_cell.length_b   1.000
_cell.length_c   1.000
_cell.angle_alpha   90.00
_cell.angle_beta   90.00
_cell.angle_gamma   90.00
#
_symmetry.space_group_name_H-M   'P 1'
#
loop_
_entity.id
_entity.type
_entity.pdbx_description
1 polymer ?
#
loop_
_entity_poly.entity_id
_entity_poly.type
_entity_poly.pdbx_seq_one_letter_code
_entity_poly.pdbx_strand_id
1 'polypeptide(L)'
;MENKTYPDLYDLSVNKGILPTINIASHTFYVDLQMNKLRPKDDFLSKGIDFTEIKDYYDRDRRAYVIPYNPKTREFQQDDVSKMTELPTDIIIVQFPNQYEMDIVGWNRKHGNSITEQDVKQMHFEARTLPWVDTNVIEHIKRNVAEQLQPKEGYVVNGPKDSLYRIPTDKQRVLPTCKIFGTEFIVDVNQLELREKANPKNIISISDMEEKAVQGYRFWYSPNSNSLTTFSEQGAKLAEIPDFVKLDPIGMAKKHNISEDIIEGMDDFKLMVDQDAFDKIAYEGIIPTIDIAGHTFYIDLFNDKLNPNDDIWSRGIIFSELKHYYSHKDDTYTIPYNQKTHTFQEVSLNVKEIPKDLIVVQIPGKRTLDPIGQNKAGDLNSSDYLKKHGVQLHFKAKVIPWHKTRFAETVKRNNGQEVERKQLISPKLEENTISKRNGRRM
;
A
#
# COMPACT_ATOMS: atom_id res chain seq x y z
N MET A 1 -20.26 59.57 -23.22
CA MET A 1 -19.93 58.18 -22.81
C MET A 1 -18.55 57.89 -23.35
N GLU A 2 -17.54 57.88 -22.49
CA GLU A 2 -16.17 57.54 -22.90
C GLU A 2 -16.09 56.05 -23.19
N ASN A 3 -15.77 55.71 -24.44
CA ASN A 3 -15.34 54.38 -24.83
C ASN A 3 -14.00 54.11 -24.15
N LYS A 4 -14.00 53.36 -23.05
CA LYS A 4 -12.79 52.72 -22.53
C LYS A 4 -12.34 51.68 -23.55
N THR A 5 -11.45 52.07 -24.45
CA THR A 5 -10.67 51.14 -25.28
C THR A 5 -9.81 50.32 -24.33
N TYR A 6 -10.16 49.05 -24.14
CA TYR A 6 -9.26 48.11 -23.48
C TYR A 6 -7.99 48.02 -24.33
N PRO A 7 -6.79 48.21 -23.76
CA PRO A 7 -5.56 48.02 -24.51
C PRO A 7 -5.50 46.59 -25.06
N ASP A 8 -5.13 46.47 -26.33
CA ASP A 8 -4.90 45.18 -26.99
C ASP A 8 -3.83 44.39 -26.24
N LEU A 9 -4.15 43.15 -25.82
CA LEU A 9 -3.24 42.28 -25.06
C LEU A 9 -1.98 41.95 -25.86
N TYR A 10 -2.10 41.88 -27.19
CA TYR A 10 -0.97 41.68 -28.07
C TYR A 10 0.00 42.87 -27.97
N ASP A 11 -0.50 44.11 -28.04
CA ASP A 11 0.32 45.31 -27.89
C ASP A 11 1.03 45.38 -26.52
N LEU A 12 0.31 45.06 -25.44
CA LEU A 12 0.88 45.05 -24.09
C LEU A 12 2.03 44.04 -23.94
N SER A 13 1.84 42.82 -24.42
CA SER A 13 2.82 41.73 -24.26
C SER A 13 3.97 41.82 -25.26
N VAL A 14 3.67 42.03 -26.55
CA VAL A 14 4.65 41.98 -27.63
C VAL A 14 5.40 43.30 -27.75
N ASN A 15 4.69 44.43 -27.89
CA ASN A 15 5.31 45.72 -28.17
C ASN A 15 5.81 46.42 -26.90
N LYS A 16 5.01 46.39 -25.82
CA LYS A 16 5.35 47.04 -24.54
C LYS A 16 6.12 46.14 -23.58
N GLY A 17 6.26 44.86 -23.88
CA GLY A 17 7.05 43.91 -23.10
C GLY A 17 6.51 43.65 -21.69
N ILE A 18 5.21 43.87 -21.46
CA ILE A 18 4.58 43.62 -20.17
C ILE A 18 4.45 42.11 -19.96
N LEU A 19 5.04 41.61 -18.89
CA LEU A 19 4.96 40.18 -18.53
C LEU A 19 3.55 39.82 -18.03
N PRO A 20 3.03 38.64 -18.38
CA PRO A 20 1.85 38.07 -17.75
C PRO A 20 2.04 37.92 -16.23
N THR A 21 0.93 37.86 -15.50
CA THR A 21 0.94 37.73 -14.05
C THR A 21 0.12 36.54 -13.59
N ILE A 22 0.48 35.95 -12.47
CA ILE A 22 -0.31 34.92 -11.78
C ILE A 22 -0.48 35.27 -10.31
N ASN A 23 -1.70 35.11 -9.79
CA ASN A 23 -1.99 35.19 -8.37
C ASN A 23 -1.92 33.80 -7.72
N ILE A 24 -1.12 33.65 -6.67
CA ILE A 24 -1.02 32.44 -5.85
C ILE A 24 -1.23 32.83 -4.39
N ALA A 25 -2.32 32.36 -3.78
CA ALA A 25 -2.68 32.65 -2.37
C ALA A 25 -2.51 34.14 -1.99
N SER A 26 -3.15 35.02 -2.77
CA SER A 26 -3.10 36.49 -2.62
C SER A 26 -1.76 37.17 -2.91
N HIS A 27 -0.80 36.46 -3.50
CA HIS A 27 0.48 37.02 -3.96
C HIS A 27 0.55 37.03 -5.48
N THR A 28 0.88 38.19 -6.06
CA THR A 28 1.06 38.32 -7.51
C THR A 28 2.51 38.06 -7.91
N PHE A 29 2.71 37.23 -8.92
CA PHE A 29 3.99 36.96 -9.55
C PHE A 29 3.95 37.37 -11.02
N TYR A 30 5.07 37.85 -11.54
CA TYR A 30 5.32 37.89 -12.97
C TYR A 30 5.71 36.50 -13.47
N VAL A 31 5.16 36.10 -14.61
CA VAL A 31 5.59 34.92 -15.35
C VAL A 31 6.80 35.35 -16.19
N ASP A 32 8.00 34.97 -15.75
CA ASP A 32 9.25 35.46 -16.34
C ASP A 32 10.03 34.29 -16.94
N LEU A 33 9.74 33.97 -18.21
CA LEU A 33 10.36 32.83 -18.89
C LEU A 33 11.82 33.07 -19.31
N GLN A 34 12.27 34.33 -19.33
CA GLN A 34 13.67 34.68 -19.51
C GLN A 34 14.49 34.31 -18.27
N MET A 35 13.97 34.64 -17.08
CA MET A 35 14.55 34.21 -15.81
C MET A 35 14.16 32.79 -15.39
N ASN A 36 13.34 32.10 -16.19
CA ASN A 36 12.82 30.76 -15.95
C ASN A 36 12.14 30.60 -14.58
N LYS A 37 11.37 31.61 -14.14
CA LYS A 37 10.68 31.56 -12.84
C LYS A 37 9.40 32.39 -12.77
N LEU A 38 8.58 32.11 -11.75
CA LEU A 38 7.57 33.03 -11.25
C LEU A 38 8.26 34.01 -10.31
N ARG A 39 8.44 35.26 -10.76
CA ARG A 39 9.14 36.30 -10.01
C ARG A 39 8.12 37.11 -9.20
N PRO A 40 8.29 37.30 -7.88
CA PRO A 40 7.32 38.07 -7.11
C PRO A 40 7.22 39.51 -7.63
N LYS A 41 6.00 40.05 -7.66
CA LYS A 41 5.75 41.40 -8.17
C LYS A 41 6.09 42.48 -7.13
N ASP A 42 5.70 42.24 -5.87
CA ASP A 42 5.75 43.24 -4.78
C ASP A 42 6.70 42.82 -3.64
N ASP A 43 7.51 41.78 -3.84
CA ASP A 43 8.43 41.23 -2.83
C ASP A 43 9.78 40.82 -3.41
N PHE A 44 10.77 41.67 -3.23
CA PHE A 44 12.12 41.41 -3.74
C PHE A 44 12.97 40.52 -2.82
N LEU A 45 12.45 40.10 -1.65
CA LEU A 45 13.15 39.20 -0.73
C LEU A 45 12.87 37.72 -1.02
N SER A 46 11.68 37.38 -1.53
CA SER A 46 11.37 36.02 -1.97
C SER A 46 12.13 35.67 -3.24
N LYS A 47 12.65 34.43 -3.32
CA LYS A 47 13.37 33.95 -4.53
C LYS A 47 12.44 33.75 -5.73
N GLY A 48 11.14 33.66 -5.49
CA GLY A 48 10.14 33.23 -6.46
C GLY A 48 10.05 31.71 -6.55
N ILE A 49 9.46 31.21 -7.64
CA ILE A 49 9.32 29.78 -7.92
C ILE A 49 10.04 29.47 -9.23
N ASP A 50 11.15 28.73 -9.17
CA ASP A 50 11.91 28.34 -10.37
C ASP A 50 11.21 27.19 -11.09
N PHE A 51 11.00 27.33 -12.41
CA PHE A 51 10.32 26.29 -13.20
C PHE A 51 11.12 25.00 -13.32
N THR A 52 12.44 25.06 -13.09
CA THR A 52 13.32 23.88 -13.03
C THR A 52 13.05 23.08 -11.76
N GLU A 53 12.86 23.75 -10.62
CA GLU A 53 12.60 23.11 -9.33
C GLU A 53 11.25 22.40 -9.30
N ILE A 54 10.26 22.95 -10.01
CA ILE A 54 8.90 22.38 -10.07
C ILE A 54 8.64 21.52 -11.32
N LYS A 55 9.67 21.23 -12.11
CA LYS A 55 9.52 20.47 -13.37
C LYS A 55 8.85 19.12 -13.17
N ASP A 56 9.24 18.41 -12.11
CA ASP A 56 8.74 17.06 -11.79
C ASP A 56 7.34 17.09 -11.15
N TYR A 57 6.80 18.28 -10.88
CA TYR A 57 5.46 18.52 -10.35
C TYR A 57 4.45 18.87 -11.45
N TYR A 58 4.82 18.70 -12.72
CA TYR A 58 3.88 18.82 -13.83
C TYR A 58 3.01 17.57 -13.96
N ASP A 59 1.73 17.72 -13.68
CA ASP A 59 0.71 16.69 -13.84
C ASP A 59 0.22 16.71 -15.30
N ARG A 60 0.50 15.62 -16.04
CA ARG A 60 0.15 15.50 -17.46
C ARG A 60 -1.35 15.38 -17.67
N ASP A 61 -2.07 14.75 -16.74
CA ASP A 61 -3.52 14.54 -16.86
C ASP A 61 -4.26 15.85 -16.61
N ARG A 62 -3.78 16.65 -15.64
CA ARG A 62 -4.29 18.01 -15.37
C ARG A 62 -3.74 19.06 -16.32
N ARG A 63 -2.68 18.74 -17.07
CA ARG A 63 -1.89 19.66 -17.90
C ARG A 63 -1.44 20.92 -17.15
N ALA A 64 -1.10 20.76 -15.87
CA ALA A 64 -0.83 21.86 -14.96
C ALA A 64 0.30 21.50 -13.99
N TYR A 65 1.00 22.52 -13.47
CA TYR A 65 1.84 22.34 -12.29
C TYR A 65 0.97 22.15 -11.06
N VAL A 66 1.31 21.19 -10.20
CA VAL A 66 0.67 20.93 -8.91
C VAL A 66 1.75 20.87 -7.84
N ILE A 67 1.96 21.97 -7.13
CA ILE A 67 3.14 22.14 -6.27
C ILE A 67 2.75 22.40 -4.81
N PRO A 68 3.55 21.91 -3.84
CA PRO A 68 3.57 22.42 -2.48
C PRO A 68 4.11 23.86 -2.46
N TYR A 69 3.33 24.76 -1.88
CA TYR A 69 3.64 26.18 -1.79
C TYR A 69 3.43 26.67 -0.35
N ASN A 70 4.39 27.43 0.16
CA ASN A 70 4.30 28.03 1.49
C ASN A 70 3.83 29.49 1.36
N PRO A 71 2.59 29.84 1.79
CA PRO A 71 2.07 31.19 1.64
C PRO A 71 2.80 32.26 2.46
N LYS A 72 3.54 31.87 3.51
CA LYS A 72 4.29 32.81 4.36
C LYS A 72 5.62 33.19 3.72
N THR A 73 6.36 32.22 3.19
CA THR A 73 7.66 32.47 2.53
C THR A 73 7.50 32.81 1.05
N ARG A 74 6.33 32.50 0.46
CA ARG A 74 5.99 32.71 -0.95
C ARG A 74 6.83 31.86 -1.91
N GLU A 75 7.30 30.72 -1.42
CA GLU A 75 8.22 29.85 -2.13
C GLU A 75 7.63 28.46 -2.33
N PHE A 76 8.12 27.78 -3.36
CA PHE A 76 7.96 26.34 -3.50
C PHE A 76 8.71 25.64 -2.36
N GLN A 77 8.10 24.60 -1.78
CA GLN A 77 8.71 23.83 -0.71
C GLN A 77 8.74 22.36 -1.06
N GLN A 78 9.93 21.83 -1.37
CA GLN A 78 10.08 20.40 -1.61
C GLN A 78 9.83 19.63 -0.31
N ASP A 79 8.78 18.83 -0.30
CA ASP A 79 8.34 18.07 0.85
C ASP A 79 8.77 16.60 0.78
N ASP A 80 9.35 16.10 1.86
CA ASP A 80 9.64 14.66 2.03
C ASP A 80 8.40 13.92 2.52
N VAL A 81 7.52 13.58 1.58
CA VAL A 81 6.26 12.87 1.85
C VAL A 81 6.46 11.52 2.54
N SER A 82 7.65 10.90 2.44
CA SER A 82 7.98 9.63 3.10
C SER A 82 8.10 9.76 4.62
N LYS A 83 8.31 10.98 5.12
CA LYS A 83 8.44 11.27 6.56
C LYS A 83 7.22 11.98 7.13
N MET A 84 6.21 12.28 6.31
CA MET A 84 5.01 13.00 6.74
C MET A 84 4.18 12.16 7.71
N THR A 85 3.84 12.78 8.83
CA THR A 85 3.08 12.17 9.92
C THR A 85 1.70 12.80 10.11
N GLU A 86 1.49 14.00 9.57
CA GLU A 86 0.24 14.76 9.57
C GLU A 86 0.20 15.72 8.38
N LEU A 87 -0.98 16.33 8.16
CA LEU A 87 -1.13 17.36 7.14
C LEU A 87 -0.31 18.60 7.52
N PRO A 88 0.54 19.12 6.62
CA PRO A 88 1.30 20.32 6.90
C PRO A 88 0.34 21.51 7.07
N THR A 89 0.69 22.42 7.99
CA THR A 89 -0.16 23.58 8.35
C THR A 89 0.32 24.89 7.72
N ASP A 90 1.56 24.91 7.24
CA ASP A 90 2.26 26.04 6.65
C ASP A 90 2.37 25.94 5.12
N ILE A 91 1.94 24.82 4.55
CA ILE A 91 1.99 24.53 3.12
C ILE A 91 0.57 24.30 2.60
N ILE A 92 0.33 24.73 1.37
CA ILE A 92 -0.86 24.40 0.58
C ILE A 92 -0.43 23.80 -0.76
N ILE A 93 -1.29 23.02 -1.39
CA ILE A 93 -1.06 22.59 -2.77
C ILE A 93 -1.75 23.55 -3.72
N VAL A 94 -0.99 24.12 -4.65
CA VAL A 94 -1.51 25.03 -5.66
C VAL A 94 -1.36 24.44 -7.06
N GLN A 95 -2.38 24.65 -7.88
CA GLN A 95 -2.43 24.24 -9.27
C GLN A 95 -2.44 25.46 -10.19
N PHE A 96 -1.57 25.47 -11.20
CA PHE A 96 -1.57 26.51 -12.23
C PHE A 96 -1.07 26.00 -13.59
N PRO A 97 -1.40 26.70 -14.70
CA PRO A 97 -1.05 26.26 -16.05
C PRO A 97 0.45 26.14 -16.29
N ASN A 98 0.85 25.47 -17.38
CA ASN A 98 2.25 25.38 -17.77
C ASN A 98 2.81 26.72 -18.31
N GLN A 99 4.14 26.77 -18.48
CA GLN A 99 4.86 27.95 -18.96
C GLN A 99 4.33 28.48 -20.30
N TYR A 100 4.02 27.59 -21.25
CA TYR A 100 3.52 27.98 -22.58
C TYR A 100 2.15 28.65 -22.48
N GLU A 101 1.24 28.10 -21.68
CA GLU A 101 -0.10 28.66 -21.48
C GLU A 101 -0.06 29.99 -20.72
N MET A 102 0.86 30.15 -19.77
CA MET A 102 0.98 31.37 -18.97
C MET A 102 1.70 32.52 -19.69
N ASP A 103 2.67 32.22 -20.55
CA ASP A 103 3.43 33.23 -21.30
C ASP A 103 3.83 32.71 -22.69
N ILE A 104 2.85 32.65 -23.59
CA ILE A 104 3.03 32.21 -24.97
C ILE A 104 4.04 33.07 -25.74
N VAL A 105 4.07 34.39 -25.46
CA VAL A 105 4.98 35.34 -26.11
C VAL A 105 6.42 35.06 -25.66
N GLY A 106 6.66 34.96 -24.36
CA GLY A 106 7.96 34.61 -23.82
C GLY A 106 8.42 33.23 -24.26
N TRP A 107 7.50 32.25 -24.32
CA TRP A 107 7.80 30.90 -24.79
C TRP A 107 8.24 30.89 -26.25
N ASN A 108 7.48 31.54 -27.13
CA ASN A 108 7.77 31.60 -28.55
C ASN A 108 9.09 32.35 -28.82
N ARG A 109 9.35 33.45 -28.10
CA ARG A 109 10.65 34.15 -28.15
C ARG A 109 11.81 33.24 -27.74
N LYS A 110 11.65 32.48 -26.65
CA LYS A 110 12.66 31.55 -26.13
C LYS A 110 12.99 30.42 -27.12
N HIS A 111 12.02 30.00 -27.94
CA HIS A 111 12.16 28.88 -28.87
C HIS A 111 12.28 29.29 -30.35
N GLY A 112 12.30 30.59 -30.66
CA GLY A 112 12.42 31.09 -32.04
C GLY A 112 11.16 30.92 -32.90
N ASN A 113 9.99 30.83 -32.29
CA ASN A 113 8.70 30.70 -32.98
C ASN A 113 8.11 32.08 -33.33
N SER A 114 7.33 32.15 -34.41
CA SER A 114 6.53 33.33 -34.77
C SER A 114 5.39 33.57 -33.78
N ILE A 115 4.98 34.83 -33.61
CA ILE A 115 3.87 35.24 -32.73
C ILE A 115 2.83 35.97 -33.57
N THR A 116 1.56 35.68 -33.32
CA THR A 116 0.39 36.27 -33.99
C THR A 116 -0.56 36.88 -32.95
N GLU A 117 -1.44 37.79 -33.38
CA GLU A 117 -2.44 38.42 -32.51
C GLU A 117 -3.37 37.41 -31.81
N GLN A 118 -3.65 36.27 -32.46
CA GLN A 118 -4.53 35.23 -31.92
C GLN A 118 -3.91 34.42 -30.78
N ASP A 119 -2.59 34.53 -30.58
CA ASP A 119 -1.86 33.76 -29.57
C ASP A 119 -2.09 34.33 -28.16
N VAL A 120 -2.25 35.64 -28.00
CA VAL A 120 -2.31 36.30 -26.68
C VAL A 120 -3.76 36.45 -26.20
N LYS A 121 -4.27 35.40 -25.53
CA LYS A 121 -5.66 35.34 -25.05
C LYS A 121 -5.88 35.92 -23.65
N GLN A 122 -4.83 35.90 -22.82
CA GLN A 122 -4.90 36.24 -21.39
C GLN A 122 -3.51 36.65 -20.88
N MET A 123 -3.45 37.60 -19.95
CA MET A 123 -2.21 38.04 -19.30
C MET A 123 -2.27 37.99 -17.77
N HIS A 124 -3.38 37.52 -17.21
CA HIS A 124 -3.58 37.44 -15.76
C HIS A 124 -4.18 36.09 -15.40
N PHE A 125 -3.48 35.29 -14.60
CA PHE A 125 -3.87 33.94 -14.20
C PHE A 125 -4.13 33.88 -12.69
N GLU A 126 -4.91 32.91 -12.27
CA GLU A 126 -5.12 32.61 -10.85
C GLU A 126 -4.81 31.14 -10.61
N ALA A 127 -3.94 30.87 -9.63
CA ALA A 127 -3.70 29.52 -9.16
C ALA A 127 -4.85 29.06 -8.28
N ARG A 128 -5.26 27.80 -8.48
CA ARG A 128 -6.27 27.15 -7.64
C ARG A 128 -5.59 26.47 -6.47
N THR A 129 -6.08 26.70 -5.25
CA THR A 129 -5.69 25.88 -4.09
C THR A 129 -6.46 24.56 -4.14
N LEU A 130 -5.74 23.45 -4.05
CA LEU A 130 -6.33 22.12 -4.01
C LEU A 130 -6.60 21.70 -2.57
N PRO A 131 -7.82 21.24 -2.25
CA PRO A 131 -8.09 20.52 -1.00
C PRO A 131 -7.18 19.29 -0.89
N TRP A 132 -6.73 18.94 0.31
CA TRP A 132 -5.88 17.76 0.53
C TRP A 132 -6.49 16.45 0.00
N VAL A 133 -7.82 16.33 0.02
CA VAL A 133 -8.56 15.18 -0.52
C VAL A 133 -8.41 15.01 -2.04
N ASP A 134 -8.08 16.09 -2.77
CA ASP A 134 -7.82 16.09 -4.20
C ASP A 134 -6.32 15.85 -4.52
N THR A 135 -5.53 15.52 -3.50
CA THR A 135 -4.08 15.27 -3.56
C THR A 135 -3.74 13.88 -3.04
N ASN A 136 -2.49 13.44 -3.18
CA ASN A 136 -2.00 12.16 -2.66
C ASN A 136 -1.40 12.24 -1.24
N VAL A 137 -1.38 13.41 -0.60
CA VAL A 137 -0.69 13.62 0.69
C VAL A 137 -1.30 12.78 1.82
N ILE A 138 -2.64 12.73 1.88
CA ILE A 138 -3.35 11.90 2.87
C ILE A 138 -2.98 10.42 2.71
N GLU A 139 -2.87 9.93 1.48
CA GLU A 139 -2.51 8.53 1.22
C GLU A 139 -1.08 8.21 1.65
N HIS A 140 -0.14 9.13 1.43
CA HIS A 140 1.24 8.97 1.91
C HIS A 140 1.30 8.91 3.43
N ILE A 141 0.59 9.80 4.13
CA ILE A 141 0.51 9.77 5.61
C ILE A 141 -0.03 8.42 6.09
N LYS A 142 -1.10 7.90 5.46
CA LYS A 142 -1.67 6.59 5.81
C LYS A 142 -0.69 5.45 5.58
N ARG A 143 0.07 5.46 4.49
CA ARG A 143 1.12 4.46 4.22
C ARG A 143 2.23 4.53 5.27
N ASN A 144 2.68 5.73 5.63
CA ASN A 144 3.70 5.93 6.66
C ASN A 144 3.21 5.39 8.01
N VAL A 145 1.95 5.66 8.38
CA VAL A 145 1.33 5.10 9.59
C VAL A 145 1.32 3.57 9.53
N ALA A 146 0.81 2.98 8.45
CA ALA A 146 0.72 1.54 8.28
C ALA A 146 2.09 0.85 8.36
N GLU A 147 3.14 1.47 7.84
CA GLU A 147 4.50 0.97 7.96
C GLU A 147 4.97 0.91 9.42
N GLN A 148 4.63 1.91 10.24
CA GLN A 148 5.02 1.91 11.66
C GLN A 148 4.27 0.84 12.47
N LEU A 149 3.09 0.40 12.03
CA LEU A 149 2.35 -0.68 12.69
C LEU A 149 2.93 -2.06 12.42
N GLN A 150 3.75 -2.21 11.38
CA GLN A 150 4.35 -3.49 11.06
C GLN A 150 5.23 -4.00 12.22
N PRO A 151 5.27 -5.33 12.42
CA PRO A 151 6.24 -5.97 13.28
C PRO A 151 7.68 -5.49 13.06
N LYS A 152 8.45 -5.39 14.14
CA LYS A 152 9.90 -5.26 14.03
C LYS A 152 10.49 -6.51 13.38
N GLU A 153 11.62 -6.34 12.71
CA GLU A 153 12.37 -7.46 12.14
C GLU A 153 12.66 -8.50 13.23
N GLY A 154 12.45 -9.78 12.90
CA GLY A 154 12.59 -10.90 13.83
C GLY A 154 11.36 -11.21 14.70
N TYR A 155 10.33 -10.34 14.75
CA TYR A 155 9.06 -10.71 15.38
C TYR A 155 8.16 -11.47 14.39
N VAL A 156 8.00 -12.77 14.63
CA VAL A 156 7.19 -13.65 13.80
C VAL A 156 5.75 -13.66 14.31
N VAL A 157 4.83 -13.00 13.59
CA VAL A 157 3.39 -13.01 13.88
C VAL A 157 2.76 -14.31 13.37
N ASN A 158 3.14 -14.70 12.16
CA ASN A 158 2.76 -15.95 11.53
C ASN A 158 3.92 -16.92 11.65
N GLY A 159 3.86 -17.80 12.65
CA GLY A 159 4.70 -19.00 12.61
C GLY A 159 4.44 -19.74 11.29
N PRO A 160 5.41 -20.53 10.78
CA PRO A 160 5.16 -21.39 9.63
C PRO A 160 3.84 -22.10 9.87
N LYS A 161 2.89 -21.93 8.93
CA LYS A 161 1.63 -22.66 8.95
C LYS A 161 2.03 -24.13 8.89
N ASP A 162 2.03 -24.79 10.04
CA ASP A 162 2.24 -26.23 10.15
C ASP A 162 0.96 -26.96 9.72
N SER A 163 0.39 -26.51 8.59
CA SER A 163 -0.85 -26.99 8.01
C SER A 163 -0.49 -27.60 6.68
N LEU A 164 -0.09 -28.88 6.74
CA LEU A 164 -0.12 -29.93 5.70
C LEU A 164 1.07 -30.89 5.83
N TYR A 165 2.13 -30.51 6.54
CA TYR A 165 3.38 -31.27 6.63
C TYR A 165 3.41 -32.15 7.88
N ARG A 166 2.37 -32.99 8.03
CA ARG A 166 2.46 -34.13 8.96
C ARG A 166 3.71 -34.95 8.60
N ILE A 167 4.43 -35.29 9.66
CA ILE A 167 5.59 -36.19 9.77
C ILE A 167 5.70 -37.13 8.55
N PRO A 168 6.88 -37.26 7.90
CA PRO A 168 7.09 -38.29 6.89
C PRO A 168 6.77 -39.67 7.48
N THR A 169 5.59 -40.20 7.18
CA THR A 169 5.10 -41.46 7.77
C THR A 169 5.79 -42.68 7.16
N ASP A 170 6.50 -42.50 6.04
CA ASP A 170 6.89 -43.60 5.17
C ASP A 170 8.34 -43.49 4.67
N LYS A 171 9.31 -43.31 5.58
CA LYS A 171 10.75 -43.28 5.22
C LYS A 171 11.27 -44.56 4.54
N GLN A 172 10.53 -45.67 4.64
CA GLN A 172 10.91 -46.96 4.09
C GLN A 172 10.23 -47.30 2.75
N ARG A 173 9.25 -46.50 2.33
CA ARG A 173 8.50 -46.75 1.10
C ARG A 173 9.24 -46.18 -0.11
N VAL A 174 9.26 -46.94 -1.20
CA VAL A 174 9.65 -46.42 -2.51
C VAL A 174 8.52 -45.51 -3.02
N LEU A 175 8.82 -44.21 -3.11
CA LEU A 175 7.88 -43.20 -3.57
C LEU A 175 7.63 -43.34 -5.09
N PRO A 176 6.38 -43.13 -5.56
CA PRO A 176 6.08 -43.18 -6.97
C PRO A 176 6.75 -42.02 -7.72
N THR A 177 6.92 -42.21 -9.03
CA THR A 177 7.52 -41.20 -9.91
C THR A 177 6.60 -40.87 -11.07
N CYS A 178 6.54 -39.60 -11.46
CA CYS A 178 5.88 -39.15 -12.68
C CYS A 178 6.89 -38.56 -13.67
N LYS A 179 6.58 -38.62 -14.97
CA LYS A 179 7.40 -38.01 -16.02
C LYS A 179 6.77 -36.73 -16.53
N ILE A 180 7.56 -35.66 -16.57
CA ILE A 180 7.16 -34.36 -17.10
C ILE A 180 8.16 -33.97 -18.18
N PHE A 181 7.71 -33.97 -19.43
CA PHE A 181 8.53 -33.65 -20.60
C PHE A 181 9.90 -34.38 -20.66
N GLY A 182 9.96 -35.62 -20.18
CA GLY A 182 11.17 -36.46 -20.18
C GLY A 182 11.95 -36.47 -18.86
N THR A 183 11.66 -35.54 -17.96
CA THR A 183 12.28 -35.47 -16.62
C THR A 183 11.48 -36.29 -15.61
N GLU A 184 12.17 -37.13 -14.83
CA GLU A 184 11.55 -37.95 -13.78
C GLU A 184 11.48 -37.17 -12.45
N PHE A 185 10.28 -37.05 -11.91
CA PHE A 185 10.02 -36.47 -10.59
C PHE A 185 9.50 -37.52 -9.64
N ILE A 186 10.03 -37.52 -8.41
CA ILE A 186 9.50 -38.24 -7.26
C ILE A 186 8.30 -37.45 -6.73
N VAL A 187 7.19 -38.15 -6.50
CA VAL A 187 5.97 -37.56 -5.93
C VAL A 187 6.09 -37.62 -4.41
N ASP A 188 6.21 -36.46 -3.76
CA ASP A 188 6.27 -36.34 -2.30
C ASP A 188 4.94 -35.76 -1.79
N VAL A 189 3.99 -36.65 -1.48
CA VAL A 189 2.67 -36.23 -0.97
C VAL A 189 2.70 -35.68 0.45
N ASN A 190 3.74 -35.98 1.23
CA ASN A 190 3.87 -35.39 2.56
C ASN A 190 4.09 -33.89 2.44
N GLN A 191 4.89 -33.47 1.45
CA GLN A 191 5.13 -32.06 1.16
C GLN A 191 4.24 -31.48 0.04
N LEU A 192 3.46 -32.31 -0.65
CA LEU A 192 2.71 -31.93 -1.86
C LEU A 192 3.65 -31.29 -2.90
N GLU A 193 4.76 -31.96 -3.15
CA GLU A 193 5.84 -31.50 -4.01
C GLU A 193 6.21 -32.58 -5.04
N LEU A 194 6.70 -32.13 -6.19
CA LEU A 194 7.42 -32.94 -7.15
C LEU A 194 8.92 -32.64 -7.01
N ARG A 195 9.73 -33.65 -6.69
CA ARG A 195 11.19 -33.50 -6.55
C ARG A 195 11.88 -34.19 -7.71
N GLU A 196 12.72 -33.50 -8.46
CA GLU A 196 13.44 -34.13 -9.56
C GLU A 196 14.36 -35.24 -9.03
N LYS A 197 14.27 -36.42 -9.64
CA LYS A 197 15.03 -37.60 -9.21
C LYS A 197 16.54 -37.45 -9.43
N ALA A 198 16.95 -36.78 -10.52
CA ALA A 198 18.35 -36.53 -10.84
C ALA A 198 18.93 -35.31 -10.10
N ASN A 199 18.08 -34.36 -9.69
CA ASN A 199 18.48 -33.16 -8.97
C ASN A 199 17.46 -32.81 -7.86
N PRO A 200 17.61 -33.37 -6.65
CA PRO A 200 16.63 -33.19 -5.56
C PRO A 200 16.42 -31.75 -5.08
N LYS A 201 17.26 -30.80 -5.50
CA LYS A 201 17.07 -29.36 -5.23
C LYS A 201 16.03 -28.71 -6.15
N ASN A 202 15.73 -29.33 -7.28
CA ASN A 202 14.68 -28.89 -8.17
C ASN A 202 13.34 -29.44 -7.66
N ILE A 203 12.53 -28.54 -7.10
CA ILE A 203 11.28 -28.84 -6.41
C ILE A 203 10.19 -28.00 -7.07
N ILE A 204 9.05 -28.64 -7.35
CA ILE A 204 7.84 -27.96 -7.81
C ILE A 204 6.76 -28.20 -6.76
N SER A 205 6.38 -27.15 -6.03
CA SER A 205 5.37 -27.23 -4.97
C SER A 205 3.96 -27.09 -5.55
N ILE A 206 2.96 -27.72 -4.94
CA ILE A 206 1.54 -27.48 -5.24
C ILE A 206 1.20 -25.98 -5.17
N SER A 207 1.87 -25.21 -4.30
CA SER A 207 1.69 -23.77 -4.20
C SER A 207 1.96 -23.05 -5.52
N ASP A 208 2.89 -23.57 -6.32
CA ASP A 208 3.33 -23.01 -7.61
C ASP A 208 2.51 -23.51 -8.81
N MET A 209 1.52 -24.39 -8.59
CA MET A 209 0.71 -24.97 -9.66
C MET A 209 -0.68 -24.34 -9.73
N GLU A 210 -1.22 -24.16 -10.93
CA GLU A 210 -2.63 -23.76 -11.13
C GLU A 210 -3.56 -24.98 -11.02
N GLU A 211 -4.68 -24.84 -10.33
CA GLU A 211 -5.70 -25.90 -10.27
C GLU A 211 -6.49 -25.98 -11.59
N LYS A 212 -6.72 -27.20 -12.09
CA LYS A 212 -7.54 -27.41 -13.28
C LYS A 212 -9.03 -27.39 -12.91
N ALA A 213 -9.87 -27.01 -13.88
CA ALA A 213 -11.33 -26.93 -13.71
C ALA A 213 -12.03 -28.26 -13.37
N VAL A 214 -11.40 -29.40 -13.69
CA VAL A 214 -11.95 -30.74 -13.38
C VAL A 214 -11.12 -31.39 -12.28
N GLN A 215 -9.94 -31.88 -12.62
CA GLN A 215 -9.01 -32.56 -11.70
C GLN A 215 -7.57 -32.33 -12.15
N GLY A 216 -6.67 -32.35 -11.17
CA GLY A 216 -5.24 -32.15 -11.36
C GLY A 216 -4.80 -30.70 -11.40
N TYR A 217 -3.55 -30.53 -11.77
CA TYR A 217 -2.83 -29.26 -11.73
C TYR A 217 -2.12 -29.02 -13.05
N ARG A 218 -1.82 -27.75 -13.32
CA ARG A 218 -1.00 -27.33 -14.46
C ARG A 218 -0.01 -26.26 -14.07
N PHE A 219 1.12 -26.19 -14.76
CA PHE A 219 2.14 -25.18 -14.52
C PHE A 219 3.04 -25.03 -15.74
N TRP A 220 3.70 -23.88 -15.85
CA TRP A 220 4.67 -23.64 -16.92
C TRP A 220 6.01 -24.28 -16.56
N TYR A 221 6.55 -25.06 -17.49
CA TYR A 221 7.77 -25.81 -17.33
C TYR A 221 8.74 -25.51 -18.46
N SER A 222 10.01 -25.32 -18.14
CA SER A 222 11.07 -25.14 -19.14
C SER A 222 11.78 -26.47 -19.39
N PRO A 223 11.66 -27.07 -20.59
CA PRO A 223 12.43 -28.26 -20.94
C PRO A 223 13.94 -27.99 -21.06
N ASN A 224 14.35 -26.72 -21.14
CA ASN A 224 15.77 -26.35 -21.26
C ASN A 224 16.48 -26.39 -19.91
N SER A 225 15.84 -25.86 -18.87
CA SER A 225 16.36 -25.84 -17.49
C SER A 225 15.81 -26.96 -16.62
N ASN A 226 14.87 -27.76 -17.15
CA ASN A 226 14.13 -28.80 -16.44
C ASN A 226 13.39 -28.30 -15.20
N SER A 227 12.93 -27.05 -15.18
CA SER A 227 12.38 -26.43 -13.96
C SER A 227 11.11 -25.63 -14.22
N LEU A 228 10.44 -25.23 -13.13
CA LEU A 228 9.30 -24.32 -13.17
C LEU A 228 9.70 -23.00 -13.86
N THR A 229 8.82 -22.47 -14.69
CA THR A 229 8.99 -21.18 -15.36
C THR A 229 7.66 -20.44 -15.50
N THR A 230 7.59 -19.45 -16.37
CA THR A 230 6.41 -18.67 -16.73
C THR A 230 6.11 -18.81 -18.22
N PHE A 231 4.89 -18.46 -18.63
CA PHE A 231 4.47 -18.45 -20.04
C PHE A 231 5.37 -17.58 -20.95
N SER A 232 6.09 -16.61 -20.37
CA SER A 232 6.94 -15.68 -21.11
C SER A 232 8.29 -16.25 -21.54
N GLU A 233 8.73 -17.38 -20.96
CA GLU A 233 10.00 -17.99 -21.37
C GLU A 233 9.88 -18.67 -22.73
N GLN A 234 10.84 -18.39 -23.61
CA GLN A 234 10.88 -19.01 -24.93
C GLN A 234 11.08 -20.53 -24.83
N GLY A 235 10.12 -21.29 -25.38
CA GLY A 235 10.15 -22.75 -25.34
C GLY A 235 9.53 -23.35 -24.07
N ALA A 236 8.95 -22.53 -23.19
CA ALA A 236 8.14 -23.01 -22.07
C ALA A 236 6.98 -23.87 -22.58
N LYS A 237 6.67 -24.93 -21.84
CA LYS A 237 5.56 -25.85 -22.11
C LYS A 237 4.64 -25.90 -20.90
N LEU A 238 3.34 -25.95 -21.14
CA LEU A 238 2.35 -26.15 -20.10
C LEU A 238 2.33 -27.64 -19.72
N ALA A 239 2.82 -27.97 -18.53
CA ALA A 239 2.73 -29.30 -17.94
C ALA A 239 1.36 -29.47 -17.28
N GLU A 240 0.83 -30.69 -17.34
CA GLU A 240 -0.36 -31.07 -16.59
C GLU A 240 -0.10 -32.37 -15.83
N ILE A 241 -0.55 -32.42 -14.58
CA ILE A 241 -0.48 -33.60 -13.72
C ILE A 241 -1.86 -33.90 -13.15
N PRO A 242 -2.19 -35.18 -12.87
CA PRO A 242 -3.39 -35.51 -12.13
C PRO A 242 -3.26 -35.11 -10.64
N ASP A 243 -4.36 -35.25 -9.91
CA ASP A 243 -4.41 -35.09 -8.45
C ASP A 243 -3.36 -35.95 -7.74
N PHE A 244 -2.85 -35.49 -6.60
CA PHE A 244 -1.89 -36.23 -5.79
C PHE A 244 -2.44 -37.56 -5.28
N VAL A 245 -3.76 -37.65 -5.03
CA VAL A 245 -4.46 -38.91 -4.74
C VAL A 245 -4.26 -39.95 -5.84
N LYS A 246 -4.15 -39.54 -7.11
CA LYS A 246 -3.92 -40.46 -8.24
C LYS A 246 -2.44 -40.80 -8.42
N LEU A 247 -1.56 -39.84 -8.12
CA LEU A 247 -0.11 -40.03 -8.24
C LEU A 247 0.44 -40.94 -7.14
N ASP A 248 -0.05 -40.79 -5.91
CA ASP A 248 0.33 -41.60 -4.77
C ASP A 248 -0.88 -41.89 -3.83
N PRO A 249 -1.75 -42.84 -4.22
CA PRO A 249 -2.93 -43.21 -3.43
C PRO A 249 -2.56 -43.66 -2.01
N ILE A 250 -1.62 -44.60 -1.89
CA ILE A 250 -1.19 -45.16 -0.59
C ILE A 250 -0.61 -44.06 0.32
N GLY A 251 0.12 -43.10 -0.25
CA GLY A 251 0.76 -42.03 0.51
C GLY A 251 -0.25 -41.02 1.02
N MET A 252 -1.23 -40.66 0.19
CA MET A 252 -2.35 -39.81 0.60
C MET A 252 -3.22 -40.51 1.67
N ALA A 253 -3.46 -41.83 1.56
CA ALA A 253 -4.24 -42.58 2.56
C ALA A 253 -3.57 -42.49 3.93
N LYS A 254 -2.26 -42.77 3.98
CA LYS A 254 -1.46 -42.70 5.20
C LYS A 254 -1.40 -41.28 5.77
N LYS A 255 -1.19 -40.27 4.91
CA LYS A 255 -1.13 -38.85 5.33
C LYS A 255 -2.41 -38.39 6.01
N HIS A 256 -3.55 -38.80 5.48
CA HIS A 256 -4.88 -38.42 5.97
C HIS A 256 -5.47 -39.42 6.97
N ASN A 257 -4.77 -40.52 7.28
CA ASN A 257 -5.20 -41.58 8.19
C ASN A 257 -6.57 -42.20 7.80
N ILE A 258 -6.70 -42.57 6.52
CA ILE A 258 -7.89 -43.23 5.96
C ILE A 258 -7.51 -44.56 5.29
N SER A 259 -8.48 -45.46 5.11
CA SER A 259 -8.26 -46.74 4.42
C SER A 259 -7.97 -46.55 2.94
N GLU A 260 -7.15 -47.42 2.36
CA GLU A 260 -6.85 -47.42 0.92
C GLU A 260 -8.11 -47.65 0.07
N ASP A 261 -9.05 -48.48 0.54
CA ASP A 261 -10.32 -48.76 -0.15
C ASP A 261 -11.19 -47.51 -0.33
N ILE A 262 -11.05 -46.52 0.56
CA ILE A 262 -11.82 -45.27 0.50
C ILE A 262 -11.20 -44.32 -0.53
N ILE A 263 -9.90 -44.41 -0.76
CA ILE A 263 -9.16 -43.47 -1.60
C ILE A 263 -9.45 -43.63 -3.09
N GLU A 264 -9.82 -44.82 -3.54
CA GLU A 264 -10.06 -45.11 -4.97
C GLU A 264 -11.18 -44.24 -5.57
N GLY A 265 -12.12 -43.75 -4.73
CA GLY A 265 -13.19 -42.83 -5.12
C GLY A 265 -12.96 -41.36 -4.79
N MET A 266 -11.79 -40.99 -4.25
CA MET A 266 -11.47 -39.63 -3.81
C MET A 266 -10.71 -38.83 -4.86
N ASP A 267 -10.81 -37.51 -4.74
CA ASP A 267 -9.95 -36.56 -5.42
C ASP A 267 -9.29 -35.65 -4.36
N ASP A 268 -8.33 -34.84 -4.80
CA ASP A 268 -7.61 -33.95 -3.88
C ASP A 268 -8.57 -32.96 -3.19
N PHE A 269 -9.63 -32.52 -3.86
CA PHE A 269 -10.61 -31.60 -3.26
C PHE A 269 -11.32 -32.26 -2.07
N LYS A 270 -11.93 -33.42 -2.28
CA LYS A 270 -12.67 -34.16 -1.24
C LYS A 270 -11.79 -34.58 -0.07
N LEU A 271 -10.52 -34.89 -0.33
CA LEU A 271 -9.59 -35.38 0.68
C LEU A 271 -8.89 -34.26 1.47
N MET A 272 -8.50 -33.18 0.79
CA MET A 272 -7.66 -32.12 1.37
C MET A 272 -8.46 -30.96 1.94
N VAL A 273 -9.70 -30.77 1.50
CA VAL A 273 -10.59 -29.70 1.97
C VAL A 273 -11.58 -30.27 2.98
N ASP A 274 -11.78 -29.55 4.09
CA ASP A 274 -12.83 -29.86 5.07
C ASP A 274 -14.20 -29.71 4.40
N GLN A 275 -14.80 -30.84 4.03
CA GLN A 275 -16.06 -30.87 3.28
C GLN A 275 -17.24 -30.36 4.11
N ASP A 276 -17.27 -30.58 5.43
CA ASP A 276 -18.34 -30.10 6.30
C ASP A 276 -18.32 -28.57 6.38
N ALA A 277 -17.13 -27.97 6.56
CA ALA A 277 -16.97 -26.53 6.53
C ALA A 277 -17.29 -25.95 5.13
N PHE A 278 -16.87 -26.63 4.06
CA PHE A 278 -17.20 -26.22 2.70
C PHE A 278 -18.71 -26.22 2.47
N ASP A 279 -19.42 -27.30 2.81
CA ASP A 279 -20.85 -27.44 2.55
C ASP A 279 -21.68 -26.41 3.34
N LYS A 280 -21.32 -26.17 4.60
CA LYS A 280 -21.94 -25.14 5.45
C LYS A 280 -21.87 -23.76 4.82
N ILE A 281 -20.72 -23.38 4.26
CA ILE A 281 -20.53 -22.06 3.64
C ILE A 281 -21.15 -22.03 2.23
N ALA A 282 -20.89 -23.06 1.43
CA ALA A 282 -21.25 -23.08 0.02
C ALA A 282 -22.75 -23.26 -0.21
N TYR A 283 -23.41 -24.08 0.60
CA TYR A 283 -24.78 -24.55 0.36
C TYR A 283 -25.76 -24.22 1.49
N GLU A 284 -25.31 -24.23 2.75
CA GLU A 284 -26.20 -23.91 3.89
C GLU A 284 -26.25 -22.40 4.21
N GLY A 285 -25.37 -21.60 3.62
CA GLY A 285 -25.34 -20.15 3.80
C GLY A 285 -24.76 -19.70 5.15
N ILE A 286 -23.97 -20.55 5.81
CA ILE A 286 -23.27 -20.20 7.04
C ILE A 286 -22.13 -19.23 6.73
N ILE A 287 -22.19 -18.05 7.34
CA ILE A 287 -21.17 -17.01 7.18
C ILE A 287 -20.00 -17.31 8.13
N PRO A 288 -18.75 -17.45 7.63
CA PRO A 288 -17.58 -17.60 8.48
C PRO A 288 -17.44 -16.45 9.48
N THR A 289 -16.78 -16.73 10.61
CA THR A 289 -16.58 -15.74 11.67
C THR A 289 -15.11 -15.51 11.97
N ILE A 290 -14.78 -14.36 12.54
CA ILE A 290 -13.45 -14.07 13.08
C ILE A 290 -13.54 -13.44 14.46
N ASP A 291 -12.79 -13.98 15.42
CA ASP A 291 -12.59 -13.35 16.73
C ASP A 291 -11.43 -12.37 16.70
N ILE A 292 -11.71 -11.12 17.07
CA ILE A 292 -10.72 -10.05 17.22
C ILE A 292 -10.72 -9.63 18.68
N ALA A 293 -9.65 -9.99 19.39
CA ALA A 293 -9.46 -9.64 20.81
C ALA A 293 -10.65 -10.00 21.73
N GLY A 294 -11.30 -11.14 21.46
CA GLY A 294 -12.43 -11.64 22.25
C GLY A 294 -13.80 -11.19 21.75
N HIS A 295 -13.85 -10.44 20.65
CA HIS A 295 -15.08 -9.99 20.02
C HIS A 295 -15.27 -10.63 18.66
N THR A 296 -16.44 -11.22 18.42
CA THR A 296 -16.72 -12.03 17.22
C THR A 296 -17.35 -11.18 16.12
N PHE A 297 -16.84 -11.35 14.90
CA PHE A 297 -17.37 -10.72 13.71
C PHE A 297 -17.81 -11.78 12.68
N TYR A 298 -18.91 -11.52 11.99
CA TYR A 298 -19.24 -12.18 10.72
C TYR A 298 -18.40 -11.60 9.59
N ILE A 299 -17.85 -12.48 8.77
CA ILE A 299 -17.06 -12.14 7.59
C ILE A 299 -18.02 -11.89 6.42
N ASP A 300 -18.41 -10.63 6.20
CA ASP A 300 -19.34 -10.22 5.16
C ASP A 300 -18.58 -9.54 4.01
N LEU A 301 -17.94 -10.36 3.18
CA LEU A 301 -17.17 -9.85 2.04
C LEU A 301 -18.06 -9.28 0.94
N PHE A 302 -19.35 -9.64 0.91
CA PHE A 302 -20.30 -9.06 -0.05
C PHE A 302 -20.50 -7.56 0.22
N ASN A 303 -20.63 -7.17 1.50
CA ASN A 303 -20.68 -5.77 1.92
C ASN A 303 -19.31 -5.18 2.28
N ASP A 304 -18.22 -5.83 1.89
CA ASP A 304 -16.84 -5.38 2.10
C ASP A 304 -16.48 -5.10 3.58
N LYS A 305 -17.02 -5.87 4.53
CA LYS A 305 -16.81 -5.60 5.96
C LYS A 305 -16.81 -6.82 6.89
N LEU A 306 -16.24 -6.62 8.07
CA LEU A 306 -16.45 -7.47 9.24
C LEU A 306 -17.59 -6.87 10.07
N ASN A 307 -18.70 -7.59 10.19
CA ASN A 307 -19.86 -7.17 10.96
C ASN A 307 -19.77 -7.75 12.38
N PRO A 308 -19.79 -6.93 13.43
CA PRO A 308 -19.82 -7.46 14.79
C PRO A 308 -21.10 -8.26 15.04
N ASN A 309 -20.98 -9.37 15.75
CA ASN A 309 -22.10 -10.29 15.96
C ASN A 309 -23.19 -9.76 16.92
N ASP A 310 -22.83 -8.80 17.76
CA ASP A 310 -23.64 -8.27 18.86
C ASP A 310 -24.11 -6.81 18.66
N ASP A 311 -23.62 -6.12 17.62
CA ASP A 311 -23.96 -4.73 17.31
C ASP A 311 -24.28 -4.52 15.82
N ILE A 312 -25.53 -4.80 15.45
CA ILE A 312 -26.03 -4.72 14.08
C ILE A 312 -25.99 -3.27 13.53
N TRP A 313 -25.95 -2.27 14.41
CA TRP A 313 -25.87 -0.85 14.02
C TRP A 313 -24.45 -0.34 13.87
N SER A 314 -23.47 -1.13 14.28
CA SER A 314 -22.07 -0.81 14.07
C SER A 314 -21.76 -0.72 12.58
N ARG A 315 -20.90 0.24 12.22
CA ARG A 315 -20.29 0.28 10.89
C ARG A 315 -19.33 -0.91 10.65
N GLY A 316 -18.92 -1.61 11.72
CA GLY A 316 -17.97 -2.71 11.65
C GLY A 316 -16.57 -2.27 11.22
N ILE A 317 -15.83 -3.19 10.60
CA ILE A 317 -14.51 -2.93 10.00
C ILE A 317 -14.63 -3.07 8.49
N ILE A 318 -14.49 -1.97 7.76
CA ILE A 318 -14.67 -1.91 6.30
C ILE A 318 -13.33 -2.13 5.61
N PHE A 319 -13.21 -3.16 4.77
CA PHE A 319 -11.93 -3.53 4.15
C PHE A 319 -11.38 -2.49 3.18
N SER A 320 -12.23 -1.78 2.44
CA SER A 320 -11.79 -0.68 1.57
C SER A 320 -11.11 0.48 2.32
N GLU A 321 -11.44 0.70 3.59
CA GLU A 321 -10.71 1.65 4.45
C GLU A 321 -9.31 1.13 4.82
N LEU A 322 -9.08 -0.19 4.77
CA LEU A 322 -7.84 -0.84 5.18
C LEU A 322 -6.80 -0.95 4.05
N LYS A 323 -7.05 -0.37 2.87
CA LYS A 323 -6.20 -0.55 1.67
C LYS A 323 -4.71 -0.31 1.90
N HIS A 324 -4.34 0.64 2.77
CA HIS A 324 -2.95 0.98 3.09
C HIS A 324 -2.32 0.09 4.15
N TYR A 325 -3.12 -0.69 4.87
CA TYR A 325 -2.71 -1.56 5.97
C TYR A 325 -2.52 -3.01 5.54
N TYR A 326 -2.70 -3.29 4.26
CA TYR A 326 -2.59 -4.63 3.68
C TYR A 326 -1.16 -4.95 3.25
N SER A 327 -0.65 -6.11 3.68
CA SER A 327 0.61 -6.70 3.23
C SER A 327 0.33 -7.75 2.16
N HIS A 328 0.71 -7.48 0.91
CA HIS A 328 0.66 -8.47 -0.16
C HIS A 328 1.59 -9.66 0.09
N LYS A 329 2.69 -9.44 0.80
CA LYS A 329 3.67 -10.47 1.13
C LYS A 329 3.08 -11.52 2.07
N ASP A 330 2.33 -11.06 3.07
CA ASP A 330 1.83 -11.93 4.15
C ASP A 330 0.36 -12.30 3.96
N ASP A 331 -0.33 -11.75 2.96
CA ASP A 331 -1.79 -11.85 2.77
C ASP A 331 -2.56 -11.50 4.05
N THR A 332 -2.22 -10.36 4.67
CA THR A 332 -2.85 -9.92 5.93
C THR A 332 -3.01 -8.40 6.00
N TYR A 333 -4.01 -7.94 6.75
CA TYR A 333 -4.17 -6.57 7.20
C TYR A 333 -3.59 -6.41 8.60
N THR A 334 -2.76 -5.39 8.83
CA THR A 334 -2.25 -5.03 10.16
C THR A 334 -2.77 -3.66 10.56
N ILE A 335 -3.76 -3.62 11.46
CA ILE A 335 -4.55 -2.42 11.73
C ILE A 335 -4.56 -2.06 13.22
N PRO A 336 -4.73 -0.77 13.58
CA PRO A 336 -5.16 -0.40 14.91
C PRO A 336 -6.67 -0.66 15.05
N TYR A 337 -7.01 -1.38 16.12
CA TYR A 337 -8.37 -1.78 16.45
C TYR A 337 -8.77 -1.15 17.80
N ASN A 338 -9.92 -0.49 17.82
CA ASN A 338 -10.49 0.09 19.02
C ASN A 338 -11.31 -0.96 19.77
N GLN A 339 -10.88 -1.28 21.00
CA GLN A 339 -11.51 -2.32 21.83
C GLN A 339 -12.85 -1.90 22.44
N LYS A 340 -13.16 -0.60 22.47
CA LYS A 340 -14.44 -0.09 23.01
C LYS A 340 -15.51 0.01 21.93
N THR A 341 -15.14 0.48 20.75
CA THR A 341 -16.09 0.67 19.63
C THR A 341 -16.12 -0.53 18.69
N HIS A 342 -15.18 -1.47 18.83
CA HIS A 342 -15.03 -2.64 17.96
C HIS A 342 -14.84 -2.28 16.48
N THR A 343 -14.18 -1.14 16.21
CA THR A 343 -13.94 -0.64 14.85
C THR A 343 -12.46 -0.38 14.58
N PHE A 344 -12.11 -0.32 13.30
CA PHE A 344 -10.87 0.30 12.86
C PHE A 344 -10.81 1.78 13.25
N GLN A 345 -9.67 2.20 13.80
CA GLN A 345 -9.40 3.61 14.12
C GLN A 345 -7.96 3.96 13.76
N GLU A 346 -7.78 5.00 12.93
CA GLU A 346 -6.45 5.48 12.56
C GLU A 346 -5.68 6.05 13.77
N VAL A 347 -4.36 5.90 13.74
CA VAL A 347 -3.44 6.51 14.72
C VAL A 347 -2.56 7.55 14.04
N SER A 348 -2.26 8.64 14.76
CA SER A 348 -1.30 9.64 14.31
C SER A 348 0.11 9.23 14.74
N LEU A 349 1.11 9.50 13.88
CA LEU A 349 2.52 9.30 14.22
C LEU A 349 3.09 10.40 15.15
N ASN A 350 2.33 11.45 15.45
CA ASN A 350 2.74 12.55 16.33
C ASN A 350 2.30 12.38 17.78
N VAL A 351 1.67 11.24 18.11
CA VAL A 351 1.26 10.97 19.49
C VAL A 351 2.48 10.83 20.41
N LYS A 352 2.29 11.26 21.67
CA LYS A 352 3.29 11.18 22.74
C LYS A 352 3.15 9.92 23.60
N GLU A 353 2.00 9.29 23.51
CA GLU A 353 1.67 8.08 24.25
C GLU A 353 0.92 7.11 23.32
N ILE A 354 1.06 5.82 23.62
CA ILE A 354 0.28 4.79 22.94
C ILE A 354 -1.19 4.94 23.37
N PRO A 355 -2.15 5.00 22.42
CA PRO A 355 -3.56 5.11 22.76
C PRO A 355 -4.04 3.91 23.60
N LYS A 356 -4.63 4.18 24.76
CA LYS A 356 -5.01 3.14 25.75
C LYS A 356 -6.08 2.16 25.25
N ASP A 357 -6.99 2.65 24.40
CA ASP A 357 -8.13 1.88 23.92
C ASP A 357 -7.84 1.17 22.58
N LEU A 358 -6.63 1.32 22.04
CA LEU A 358 -6.23 0.73 20.76
C LEU A 358 -5.21 -0.38 20.97
N ILE A 359 -5.39 -1.45 20.21
CA ILE A 359 -4.40 -2.51 20.02
C ILE A 359 -4.09 -2.67 18.54
N VAL A 360 -2.96 -3.29 18.22
CA VAL A 360 -2.67 -3.69 16.83
C VAL A 360 -3.11 -5.12 16.65
N VAL A 361 -3.89 -5.37 15.60
CA VAL A 361 -4.35 -6.72 15.24
C VAL A 361 -3.99 -7.04 13.80
N GLN A 362 -3.74 -8.33 13.56
CA GLN A 362 -3.52 -8.88 12.23
C GLN A 362 -4.71 -9.75 11.82
N ILE A 363 -5.31 -9.41 10.70
CA ILE A 363 -6.48 -10.06 10.11
C ILE A 363 -6.06 -10.69 8.78
N PRO A 364 -6.41 -11.95 8.49
CA PRO A 364 -6.15 -12.57 7.19
C PRO A 364 -6.75 -11.79 6.01
N GLY A 365 -6.15 -11.95 4.83
CA GLY A 365 -6.66 -11.39 3.58
C GLY A 365 -8.03 -11.95 3.21
N LYS A 366 -8.76 -11.21 2.35
CA LYS A 366 -10.13 -11.57 1.92
C LYS A 366 -10.20 -12.98 1.33
N ARG A 367 -9.20 -13.36 0.52
CA ARG A 367 -9.11 -14.68 -0.10
C ARG A 367 -8.97 -15.80 0.94
N THR A 368 -8.23 -15.57 2.02
CA THR A 368 -8.12 -16.50 3.15
C THR A 368 -9.40 -16.57 3.98
N LEU A 369 -10.06 -15.43 4.24
CA LEU A 369 -11.22 -15.34 5.12
C LEU A 369 -12.48 -16.00 4.55
N ASP A 370 -12.76 -15.81 3.27
CA ASP A 370 -13.89 -16.46 2.59
C ASP A 370 -13.51 -16.79 1.13
N PRO A 371 -12.75 -17.87 0.92
CA PRO A 371 -12.36 -18.29 -0.41
C PRO A 371 -13.54 -18.72 -1.27
N ILE A 372 -14.61 -19.27 -0.67
CA ILE A 372 -15.78 -19.75 -1.42
C ILE A 372 -16.58 -18.56 -1.98
N GLY A 373 -16.84 -17.55 -1.17
CA GLY A 373 -17.49 -16.32 -1.62
C GLY A 373 -16.69 -15.60 -2.71
N GLN A 374 -15.36 -15.55 -2.58
CA GLN A 374 -14.48 -15.01 -3.62
C GLN A 374 -14.53 -15.82 -4.92
N ASN A 375 -14.59 -17.16 -4.85
CA ASN A 375 -14.72 -18.01 -6.03
C ASN A 375 -16.02 -17.71 -6.78
N LYS A 376 -17.14 -17.64 -6.05
CA LYS A 376 -18.46 -17.33 -6.61
C LYS A 376 -18.50 -15.93 -7.26
N ALA A 377 -17.92 -14.92 -6.60
CA ALA A 377 -17.92 -13.55 -7.11
C ALA A 377 -17.03 -13.38 -8.37
N GLY A 378 -15.95 -14.16 -8.48
CA GLY A 378 -14.98 -14.07 -9.57
C GLY A 378 -15.20 -15.05 -10.74
N ASP A 379 -16.28 -15.83 -10.73
CA ASP A 379 -16.51 -16.94 -11.67
C ASP A 379 -15.31 -17.91 -11.76
N LEU A 380 -14.69 -18.17 -10.60
CA LEU A 380 -13.55 -19.07 -10.48
C LEU A 380 -14.01 -20.50 -10.23
N ASN A 381 -13.11 -21.46 -10.47
CA ASN A 381 -13.32 -22.85 -10.09
C ASN A 381 -13.69 -22.93 -8.59
N SER A 382 -14.73 -23.69 -8.25
CA SER A 382 -15.24 -23.82 -6.87
C SER A 382 -14.17 -24.30 -5.89
N SER A 383 -13.24 -25.13 -6.36
CA SER A 383 -12.11 -25.67 -5.58
C SER A 383 -10.89 -24.75 -5.52
N ASP A 384 -10.84 -23.68 -6.31
CA ASP A 384 -9.67 -22.80 -6.40
C ASP A 384 -9.29 -22.26 -5.02
N TYR A 385 -7.99 -22.29 -4.72
CA TYR A 385 -7.36 -21.90 -3.45
C TYR A 385 -7.63 -22.83 -2.26
N LEU A 386 -8.73 -23.60 -2.28
CA LEU A 386 -9.17 -24.44 -1.16
C LEU A 386 -8.23 -25.61 -0.91
N LYS A 387 -7.72 -26.27 -1.96
CA LYS A 387 -6.78 -27.41 -1.78
C LYS A 387 -5.47 -26.98 -1.13
N LYS A 388 -5.05 -25.73 -1.38
CA LYS A 388 -3.79 -25.17 -0.87
C LYS A 388 -3.91 -24.58 0.53
N HIS A 389 -5.04 -23.95 0.85
CA HIS A 389 -5.18 -23.14 2.08
C HIS A 389 -6.25 -23.67 3.04
N GLY A 390 -7.10 -24.59 2.58
CA GLY A 390 -8.24 -25.11 3.32
C GLY A 390 -9.41 -24.14 3.37
N VAL A 391 -10.41 -24.52 4.16
CA VAL A 391 -11.61 -23.74 4.48
C VAL A 391 -11.83 -23.78 5.98
N GLN A 392 -12.31 -22.69 6.57
CA GLN A 392 -12.56 -22.59 8.01
C GLN A 392 -13.84 -21.80 8.26
N LEU A 393 -14.64 -22.25 9.23
CA LEU A 393 -15.84 -21.55 9.69
C LEU A 393 -15.52 -20.45 10.71
N HIS A 394 -14.36 -20.52 11.35
CA HIS A 394 -13.97 -19.63 12.43
C HIS A 394 -12.49 -19.33 12.40
N PHE A 395 -12.15 -18.05 12.45
CA PHE A 395 -10.80 -17.51 12.48
C PHE A 395 -10.54 -16.78 13.80
N LYS A 396 -9.26 -16.59 14.12
CA LYS A 396 -8.84 -15.74 15.24
C LYS A 396 -7.77 -14.77 14.76
N ALA A 397 -8.05 -13.47 14.90
CA ALA A 397 -7.08 -12.42 14.62
C ALA A 397 -5.95 -12.46 15.65
N LYS A 398 -4.75 -12.11 15.20
CA LYS A 398 -3.56 -12.10 16.05
C LYS A 398 -3.35 -10.72 16.64
N VAL A 399 -3.17 -10.64 17.96
CA VAL A 399 -2.85 -9.38 18.63
C VAL A 399 -1.33 -9.17 18.57
N ILE A 400 -0.90 -8.01 18.11
CA ILE A 400 0.50 -7.59 18.08
C ILE A 400 0.70 -6.56 19.20
N PRO A 401 1.51 -6.87 20.22
CA PRO A 401 1.81 -5.88 21.26
C PRO A 401 2.52 -4.66 20.69
N TRP A 402 2.12 -3.45 21.09
CA TRP A 402 2.72 -2.19 20.60
C TRP A 402 4.25 -2.15 20.72
N HIS A 403 4.84 -2.70 21.77
CA HIS A 403 6.29 -2.72 21.94
C HIS A 403 7.03 -3.59 20.89
N LYS A 404 6.32 -4.44 20.16
CA LYS A 404 6.80 -5.25 19.04
C LYS A 404 6.60 -4.57 17.67
N THR A 405 5.95 -3.42 17.61
CA THR A 405 5.81 -2.62 16.38
C THR A 405 6.85 -1.50 16.34
N ARG A 406 7.10 -0.94 15.15
CA ARG A 406 7.99 0.21 14.96
C ARG A 406 7.42 1.50 15.58
N PHE A 407 6.10 1.59 15.66
CA PHE A 407 5.36 2.72 16.25
C PHE A 407 5.79 3.06 17.68
N ALA A 408 6.08 2.05 18.51
CA ALA A 408 6.56 2.31 19.88
C ALA A 408 7.89 3.08 19.92
N GLU A 409 8.74 2.96 18.89
CA GLU A 409 9.97 3.74 18.77
C GLU A 409 9.69 5.16 18.32
N THR A 410 8.72 5.35 17.41
CA THR A 410 8.21 6.67 17.01
C THR A 410 7.75 7.47 18.22
N VAL A 411 6.94 6.87 19.09
CA VAL A 411 6.45 7.51 20.32
C VAL A 411 7.60 7.92 21.24
N LYS A 412 8.60 7.05 21.42
CA LYS A 412 9.80 7.38 22.21
C LYS A 412 10.59 8.55 21.63
N ARG A 413 10.75 8.58 20.31
CA ARG A 413 11.47 9.66 19.60
C ARG A 413 10.74 10.99 19.75
N ASN A 414 9.42 11.01 19.62
CA ASN A 414 8.60 12.23 19.78
C ASN A 414 8.80 12.84 21.17
N ASN A 415 8.84 12.00 22.21
CA ASN A 415 9.11 12.44 23.58
C ASN A 415 10.53 13.00 23.74
N GLY A 416 11.54 12.42 23.09
CA GLY A 416 12.92 12.92 23.11
C GLY A 416 13.10 14.29 22.45
N GLN A 417 12.50 14.49 21.27
CA GLN A 417 12.58 15.75 20.52
C GLN A 417 11.96 16.95 21.27
N GLU A 418 10.93 16.71 22.08
CA GLU A 418 10.33 17.77 22.90
C GLU A 418 11.23 18.20 24.06
N VAL A 419 11.99 17.27 24.65
CA VAL A 419 12.97 17.60 25.70
C VAL A 419 14.06 18.51 25.13
N GLU A 420 14.58 18.20 23.94
CA GLU A 420 15.55 19.04 23.24
C GLU A 420 14.97 20.42 22.87
N ARG A 421 13.73 20.47 22.35
CA ARG A 421 13.05 21.75 22.05
C ARG A 421 12.82 22.59 23.31
N LYS A 422 12.42 21.99 24.44
CA LYS A 422 12.24 22.72 25.71
C LYS A 422 13.57 23.21 26.29
N GLN A 423 14.65 22.47 26.11
CA GLN A 423 16.00 22.92 26.49
C GLN A 423 16.48 24.10 25.63
N LEU A 424 16.14 24.12 24.33
CA LEU A 424 16.44 25.23 23.42
C LEU A 424 15.61 26.50 23.70
N ILE A 425 14.39 26.37 24.26
CA ILE A 425 13.46 27.47 24.54
C ILE A 425 13.60 28.02 25.98
N SER A 426 14.31 27.32 26.86
CA SER A 426 14.56 27.81 28.22
C SER A 426 15.58 28.96 28.19
N PRO A 427 15.24 30.18 28.69
CA PRO A 427 16.21 31.27 28.71
C PRO A 427 17.37 30.88 29.63
N LYS A 428 18.60 30.91 29.11
CA LYS A 428 19.80 30.92 29.94
C LYS A 428 19.67 32.10 30.90
N LEU A 429 19.41 31.81 32.18
CA LEU A 429 19.62 32.77 33.25
C LEU A 429 21.12 33.09 33.26
N GLU A 430 21.49 34.20 32.64
CA GLU A 430 22.80 34.81 32.85
C GLU A 430 22.88 35.25 34.32
N GLU A 431 23.66 34.52 35.12
CA GLU A 431 24.13 35.00 36.41
C GLU A 431 24.96 36.27 36.19
N ASN A 432 24.31 37.42 36.28
CA ASN A 432 24.97 38.71 36.41
C ASN A 432 25.75 38.72 37.74
N THR A 433 27.04 38.37 37.65
CA THR A 433 28.00 38.60 38.72
C THR A 433 28.23 40.11 38.86
N ILE A 434 27.54 40.71 39.83
CA ILE A 434 27.76 42.09 40.26
C ILE A 434 29.17 42.20 40.81
N SER A 435 30.08 42.79 40.03
CA SER A 435 31.43 43.13 40.50
C SER A 435 31.32 44.22 41.57
N LYS A 436 31.64 43.88 42.82
CA LYS A 436 31.86 44.85 43.90
C LYS A 436 33.12 45.66 43.58
N ARG A 437 32.94 46.91 43.15
CA ARG A 437 34.00 47.93 43.18
C ARG A 437 34.28 48.30 44.64
N ASN A 438 35.42 47.85 45.17
CA ASN A 438 35.94 48.36 46.43
C ASN A 438 36.47 49.79 46.21
N GLY A 439 35.88 50.73 46.94
CA GLY A 439 36.36 52.09 47.07
C GLY A 439 37.69 52.12 47.83
N ARG A 440 38.61 52.95 47.33
CA ARG A 440 39.86 53.31 48.01
C ARG A 440 39.64 54.65 48.69
N ARG A 441 39.85 54.72 50.01
CA ARG A 441 39.99 55.96 50.77
C ARG A 441 41.27 55.90 51.60
N MET A 442 41.99 57.02 51.52
CA MET A 442 43.29 57.40 52.12
C MET A 442 44.53 56.75 51.51
#